data_AF-A0A7K4H944-F1
#
_entry.id   AF-A0A7K4H944-F1
#
_cell.length_a   1.000
_cell.length_b   1.000
_cell.length_c   1.000
_cell.angle_alpha   90.00
_cell.angle_beta   90.00
_cell.angle_gamma   90.00
#
_symmetry.space_group_name_H-M   'P 1'
#
loop_
_entity.id
_entity.type
_entity.pdbx_description
1 polymer ?
#
loop_
_entity_poly.entity_id
_entity_poly.type
_entity_poly.pdbx_seq_one_letter_code
_entity_poly.pdbx_strand_id
1 'polypeptide(L)' 'MIDEKITRYKNGIIAAKELSKRNFADRTYYNNLVSKFEKILRFYEDLKTWKEFTKV' A
#
# COMPACT_ATOMS: atom_id res chain seq x y z
N MET A 1 -2.06 3.30 -14.76
CA MET A 1 -3.15 3.80 -13.88
C MET A 1 -3.47 2.94 -12.66
N ILE A 2 -3.81 1.64 -12.74
CA ILE A 2 -4.02 0.77 -11.54
C ILE A 2 -2.71 0.12 -11.09
N ASP A 3 -1.96 -0.47 -12.01
CA ASP A 3 -0.66 -1.09 -11.69
C ASP A 3 0.33 -0.10 -11.08
N GLU A 4 0.39 1.13 -11.59
CA GLU A 4 1.19 2.22 -11.00
C GLU A 4 0.77 2.54 -9.57
N LYS A 5 -0.53 2.48 -9.24
CA LYS A 5 -1.02 2.69 -7.87
C LYS A 5 -0.61 1.54 -6.97
N ILE A 6 -0.78 0.29 -7.43
CA ILE A 6 -0.32 -0.91 -6.73
C ILE A 6 1.18 -0.79 -6.42
N THR A 7 2.01 -0.50 -7.42
CA THR A 7 3.46 -0.31 -7.26
C THR A 7 3.78 0.81 -6.27
N ARG A 8 3.09 1.96 -6.37
CA ARG A 8 3.29 3.07 -5.44
C ARG A 8 2.97 2.69 -3.99
N TYR A 9 1.87 1.98 -3.74
CA TYR A 9 1.51 1.58 -2.37
C TYR A 9 2.42 0.48 -1.82
N LYS A 10 2.87 -0.47 -2.66
CA LYS A 10 3.91 -1.43 -2.28
C LYS A 10 5.19 -0.74 -1.85
N ASN A 11 5.68 0.22 -2.64
CA ASN A 11 6.87 1.00 -2.30
C ASN A 11 6.67 1.86 -1.04
N GLY A 12 5.49 2.46 -0.88
CA GLY A 12 5.13 3.24 0.31
C GLY A 12 5.10 2.40 1.59
N ILE A 13 4.60 1.16 1.52
CA ILE A 13 4.62 0.22 2.65
C ILE A 13 6.06 -0.13 3.04
N ILE A 14 6.91 -0.42 2.06
CA ILE A 14 8.33 -0.74 2.31
C ILE A 14 9.01 0.45 3.01
N ALA A 15 8.85 1.66 2.47
CA ALA A 15 9.44 2.87 3.06
C ALA A 15 8.91 3.12 4.48
N ALA A 16 7.60 3.01 4.71
CA ALA A 16 7.01 3.22 6.04
C ALA A 16 7.46 2.15 7.05
N LYS A 17 7.65 0.89 6.63
CA LYS A 17 8.21 -0.19 7.47
C LYS A 17 9.67 0.07 7.82
N GLU A 18 10.47 0.60 6.90
CA GLU A 18 11.86 0.97 7.18
C GLU A 18 11.95 2.18 8.10
N LEU A 19 11.07 3.16 7.93
CA LEU A 19 11.01 4.34 8.81
C LEU A 19 10.52 3.98 10.21
N SER A 20 9.57 3.04 10.37
CA SER A 20 9.10 2.61 11.69
C SER A 20 10.15 1.84 12.51
N LYS A 21 11.16 1.27 11.85
CA LYS A 21 12.30 0.61 12.50
C LYS A 21 13.38 1.59 12.98
N ARG A 22 13.41 2.80 12.43
CA ARG A 22 14.42 3.81 12.79
C ARG A 22 13.93 4.62 13.98
N ASN A 23 14.76 4.79 15.01
CA ASN A 23 14.46 5.57 16.22
C ASN A 23 14.21 7.08 15.98
N PHE A 24 14.28 7.55 14.73
CA PHE A 24 14.06 8.95 14.36
C PHE A 24 12.58 9.30 14.12
N ALA A 25 11.69 8.32 14.22
CA ALA A 25 10.34 8.39 13.69
C ALA A 25 9.32 7.87 14.70
N ASP A 26 8.16 8.53 14.80
CA ASP A 26 7.03 8.02 15.59
C ASP A 26 6.59 6.66 15.04
N ARG A 27 7.01 5.59 15.71
CA ARG A 27 6.72 4.21 15.33
C ARG A 27 5.22 3.96 15.21
N THR A 28 4.40 4.58 16.05
CA THR A 28 2.94 4.46 16.01
C THR A 28 2.38 5.11 14.75
N TYR A 29 2.85 6.30 14.39
CA TYR A 29 2.48 6.96 13.13
C TYR A 29 2.79 6.09 11.91
N TYR A 30 4.01 5.54 11.81
CA TYR A 30 4.39 4.74 10.65
C TYR A 30 3.69 3.38 10.60
N ASN A 31 3.41 2.75 11.75
CA ASN A 31 2.58 1.54 11.78
C ASN A 31 1.16 1.82 11.28
N ASN A 32 0.55 2.93 11.71
CA ASN A 32 -0.76 3.36 11.22
C ASN A 32 -0.73 3.65 9.71
N LEU A 33 0.35 4.26 9.22
CA LEU A 33 0.56 4.54 7.80
C LEU A 33 0.67 3.25 6.98
N VAL A 34 1.41 2.25 7.47
CA VAL A 34 1.50 0.91 6.86
C VAL A 34 0.11 0.29 6.76
N SER A 35 -0.66 0.25 7.84
CA SER A 35 -2.01 -0.31 7.83
C SER A 35 -2.94 0.41 6.85
N LYS A 36 -2.81 1.74 6.71
CA LYS A 36 -3.57 2.52 5.73
C LYS A 36 -3.18 2.15 4.30
N PHE A 37 -1.90 2.06 4.00
CA PHE A 37 -1.43 1.66 2.67
C PHE A 37 -1.81 0.22 2.32
N GLU A 38 -1.80 -0.71 3.28
CA GLU A 38 -2.25 -2.10 3.05
C GLU A 38 -3.75 -2.20 2.73
N LYS A 39 -4.60 -1.35 3.34
CA LYS A 39 -6.02 -1.26 2.98
C LYS A 39 -6.22 -0.73 1.56
N ILE A 40 -5.49 0.33 1.20
CA ILE A 40 -5.60 0.93 -0.13
C ILE A 40 -5.03 -0.01 -1.20
N LEU A 41 -3.92 -0.70 -0.91
CA LEU A 41 -3.32 -1.68 -1.80
C LEU A 41 -4.33 -2.78 -2.16
N ARG A 42 -4.98 -3.37 -1.15
CA ARG A 42 -6.03 -4.38 -1.35
C ARG A 42 -7.14 -3.88 -2.26
N PHE A 43 -7.66 -2.67 -2.02
CA PHE A 43 -8.66 -2.07 -2.90
C PHE A 43 -8.22 -2.02 -4.38
N TYR A 44 -6.96 -1.62 -4.65
CA TYR A 44 -6.48 -1.57 -6.03
C TYR A 44 -6.22 -2.96 -6.64
N GLU A 45 -5.81 -3.94 -5.84
CA GLU A 45 -5.65 -5.33 -6.26
C GLU A 45 -7.02 -5.98 -6.58
N ASP A 46 -8.03 -5.72 -5.76
CA ASP A 46 -9.42 -6.15 -6.00
C ASP A 46 -10.00 -5.46 -7.24
N LEU A 47 -9.76 -4.16 -7.40
CA LEU A 47 -10.22 -3.40 -8.57
C LEU A 47 -9.57 -3.90 -9.87
N LYS A 48 -8.28 -4.29 -9.81
CA LYS A 48 -7.58 -4.90 -10.94
C LYS A 48 -8.25 -6.22 -11.33
N THR A 49 -8.45 -7.09 -10.35
CA THR A 49 -9.12 -8.38 -10.51
C THR A 49 -10.51 -8.20 -11.12
N TRP A 50 -11.32 -7.29 -10.60
CA TRP A 50 -12.66 -6.99 -11.12
C TRP A 50 -12.63 -6.50 -12.58
N LYS A 51 -11.67 -5.65 -12.95
CA LYS A 51 -11.49 -5.21 -14.35
C LYS A 51 -11.08 -6.33 -15.29
N GLU A 52 -10.34 -7.32 -14.80
CA GLU A 52 -9.97 -8.50 -15.60
C GLU A 52 -11.18 -9.41 -15.80
N PHE A 53 -12.01 -9.62 -14.77
CA PHE A 53 -13.25 -10.39 -14.87
C PHE A 53 -14.32 -9.75 -15.77
N THR A 54 -14.44 -8.42 -15.77
CA THR A 54 -15.45 -7.69 -16.56
C THR A 54 -15.05 -7.41 -18.00
N LYS A 55 -13.82 -7.78 -18.40
CA LYS A 55 -13.37 -7.76 -19.80
C LYS A 55 -13.81 -9.01 -20.59
N VAL A 56 -14.56 -9.90 -19.95
CA VAL A 56 -15.25 -11.04 -20.57
C VAL A 56 -16.52 -10.57 -21.26
#